data_AF-A0A7W2YN83-F1
#
_entry.id   AF-A0A7W2YN83-F1
#
_cell.length_a   1.000
_cell.length_b   1.000
_cell.length_c   1.000
_cell.angle_alpha   90.00
_cell.angle_beta   90.00
_cell.angle_gamma   90.00
#
_symmetry.space_group_name_H-M   'P 1'
#
loop_
_entity.id
_entity.type
_entity.pdbx_description
1 polymer ?
#
loop_
_entity_poly.entity_id
_entity_poly.type
_entity_poly.pdbx_seq_one_letter_code
_entity_poly.pdbx_strand_id
1 'polypeptide(L)'
;MSKYLTGDTNFTAKVKILLSKIYGRSPLKDSVLERAISYFELEALSQRKLDKLNNEITRLVSVGSDKSKNKLTNLKREQRDYLQVLRQQSNERAQQLQLVCRDIIELCEGETRADTNKKSAELLGTIQLLSPTEGSKVASVNERSKPLYRGVLTLRLLDQICLKTLSSGAYLTQELAKISEYDYQDLRNENEAAYLEFVDHVKIPMLMAAILQDIGNYHPDAQMIMQGSDGKKSVFRALNVEERKALLQINYRETMKYLVNGIGVVMYLGNSKEERNTFNKVETNKLRFVKQLLKGSIQPKLGVGNILKIPQIYTAIVLSTKDNYNYKLLPKVYQALYQNAERGNCCRGVVDSLYKITGDFPQGFGVIYIPKDSDQNVRYEYAIVTQLYPEKSNEPICRIATRQLAFIGHGHDLVVKKTNNLYFVETAKEFSSINKERLNEILELLSSNYLERKKLDLLPRCWQPEEFFTQKINQKLWNRMNYN
;
A
#
# COMPACT_ATOMS: atom_id res chain seq x y z
N MET A 1 14.66 25.47 26.77
CA MET A 1 13.30 25.46 26.19
C MET A 1 13.41 25.51 24.66
N SER A 2 13.44 24.37 23.97
CA SER A 2 13.46 24.37 22.50
C SER A 2 12.05 24.67 21.99
N LYS A 3 11.90 25.71 21.16
CA LYS A 3 10.72 25.88 20.31
C LYS A 3 10.54 24.59 19.51
N TYR A 4 9.57 23.76 19.86
CA TYR A 4 9.14 22.65 19.01
C TYR A 4 8.75 23.25 17.66
N LEU A 5 9.57 23.05 16.64
CA LEU A 5 9.26 23.44 15.27
C LEU A 5 8.00 22.66 14.88
N THR A 6 6.87 23.36 14.78
CA THR A 6 5.59 22.80 14.34
C THR A 6 5.63 22.54 12.84
N GLY A 7 4.92 21.50 12.39
CA GLY A 7 4.78 21.12 10.98
C GLY A 7 5.59 19.90 10.55
N ASP A 8 5.48 19.52 9.28
CA ASP A 8 6.16 18.36 8.71
C ASP A 8 7.45 18.74 7.97
N THR A 9 8.33 17.76 7.75
CA THR A 9 9.37 17.85 6.72
C THR A 9 8.75 17.80 5.32
N ASN A 10 9.48 18.25 4.30
CA ASN A 10 9.00 18.21 2.91
C ASN A 10 8.63 16.78 2.48
N PHE A 11 9.43 15.78 2.88
CA PHE A 11 9.16 14.39 2.55
C PHE A 11 7.87 13.91 3.23
N THR A 12 7.75 14.07 4.55
CA THR A 12 6.53 13.69 5.29
C THR A 12 5.28 14.38 4.73
N ALA A 13 5.38 15.65 4.35
CA ALA A 13 4.29 16.39 3.71
C ALA A 13 3.90 15.77 2.35
N LYS A 14 4.88 15.41 1.50
CA LYS A 14 4.63 14.69 0.23
C LYS A 14 3.91 13.36 0.46
N VAL A 15 4.31 12.59 1.48
CA VAL A 15 3.63 11.33 1.84
C VAL A 15 2.18 11.57 2.24
N LYS A 16 1.90 12.58 3.09
CA LYS A 16 0.52 12.94 3.48
C LYS A 16 -0.34 13.39 2.29
N ILE A 17 0.24 14.15 1.37
CA ILE A 17 -0.43 14.56 0.13
C ILE A 17 -0.77 13.34 -0.70
N LEU A 18 0.16 12.41 -0.89
CA LEU A 18 -0.06 11.21 -1.69
C LEU A 18 -1.12 10.28 -1.09
N LEU A 19 -1.08 10.07 0.24
CA LEU A 19 -2.13 9.36 0.98
C LEU A 19 -3.51 10.00 0.76
N SER A 20 -3.56 11.33 0.70
CA SER A 20 -4.79 12.09 0.46
C SER A 20 -5.26 12.00 -1.00
N LYS A 21 -4.36 12.06 -1.97
CA LYS A 21 -4.66 11.85 -3.40
C LYS A 21 -5.19 10.45 -3.70
N ILE A 22 -4.76 9.44 -2.93
CA ILE A 22 -5.20 8.06 -3.13
C ILE A 22 -6.57 7.83 -2.47
N TYR A 23 -6.62 7.79 -1.14
CA TYR A 23 -7.82 7.42 -0.36
C TYR A 23 -8.22 8.52 0.64
N GLY A 24 -7.80 9.77 0.40
CA GLY A 24 -8.26 10.91 1.17
C GLY A 24 -9.73 11.25 0.93
N ARG A 25 -10.23 12.16 1.77
CA ARG A 25 -11.51 12.84 1.55
C ARG A 25 -11.22 14.32 1.46
N SER A 26 -11.67 14.96 0.39
CA SER A 26 -11.48 16.39 0.17
C SER A 26 -12.80 17.03 -0.26
N PRO A 27 -13.01 18.32 0.02
CA PRO A 27 -14.17 19.03 -0.53
C PRO A 27 -14.24 19.00 -2.07
N LEU A 28 -13.10 18.83 -2.74
CA LEU A 28 -12.98 18.77 -4.20
C LEU A 28 -13.32 17.38 -4.78
N LYS A 29 -13.45 16.34 -3.95
CA LYS A 29 -13.72 14.96 -4.36
C LYS A 29 -12.76 14.43 -5.44
N ASP A 30 -11.50 14.81 -5.32
CA ASP A 30 -10.49 14.67 -6.37
C ASP A 30 -9.59 13.44 -6.21
N SER A 31 -9.64 12.77 -5.06
CA SER A 31 -8.89 11.54 -4.81
C SER A 31 -9.32 10.39 -5.72
N VAL A 32 -8.44 9.40 -5.92
CA VAL A 32 -8.76 8.17 -6.66
C VAL A 32 -10.02 7.51 -6.11
N LEU A 33 -10.14 7.46 -4.78
CA LEU A 33 -11.29 6.88 -4.11
C LEU A 33 -12.59 7.67 -4.31
N GLU A 34 -12.56 9.00 -4.18
CA GLU A 34 -13.77 9.82 -4.34
C GLU A 34 -14.29 9.80 -5.78
N ARG A 35 -13.38 9.76 -6.76
CA ARG A 35 -13.73 9.58 -8.17
C ARG A 35 -14.39 8.22 -8.44
N ALA A 36 -13.98 7.16 -7.73
CA ALA A 36 -14.62 5.85 -7.80
C ALA A 36 -16.03 5.86 -7.18
N ILE A 37 -16.18 6.49 -6.01
CA ILE A 37 -17.50 6.63 -5.36
C ILE A 37 -18.46 7.40 -6.26
N SER A 38 -18.00 8.52 -6.82
CA SER A 38 -18.81 9.35 -7.71
C SER A 38 -19.24 8.58 -8.97
N TYR A 39 -18.37 7.68 -9.46
CA TYR A 39 -18.74 6.75 -10.53
C TYR A 39 -19.83 5.78 -10.09
N PHE A 40 -19.67 5.10 -8.94
CA PHE A 40 -20.65 4.12 -8.45
C PHE A 40 -22.02 4.75 -8.19
N GLU A 41 -22.06 5.98 -7.66
CA GLU A 41 -23.31 6.72 -7.41
C GLU A 41 -24.07 7.05 -8.70
N LEU A 42 -23.35 7.38 -9.79
CA LEU A 42 -23.94 7.80 -11.05
C LEU A 42 -24.18 6.65 -12.04
N GLU A 43 -23.53 5.51 -11.84
CA GLU A 43 -23.50 4.42 -12.80
C GLU A 43 -24.90 3.92 -13.18
N ALA A 44 -25.76 3.68 -12.20
CA ALA A 44 -27.12 3.20 -12.45
C ALA A 44 -27.96 4.19 -13.27
N LEU A 45 -27.76 5.50 -13.06
CA LEU A 45 -28.43 6.56 -13.82
C LEU A 45 -27.90 6.61 -15.25
N SER A 46 -26.58 6.53 -15.42
CA SER A 46 -25.94 6.50 -16.73
C SER A 46 -26.38 5.30 -17.57
N GLN A 47 -26.42 4.12 -16.97
CA GLN A 47 -26.86 2.89 -17.65
C GLN A 47 -28.33 3.01 -18.08
N ARG A 48 -29.22 3.44 -17.18
CA ARG A 48 -30.65 3.64 -17.50
C ARG A 48 -30.85 4.65 -18.65
N LYS A 49 -30.06 5.71 -18.72
CA LYS A 49 -30.12 6.68 -19.82
C LYS A 49 -29.72 6.04 -21.14
N LEU A 50 -28.61 5.28 -21.16
CA LEU A 50 -28.15 4.57 -22.36
C LEU A 50 -29.16 3.51 -22.82
N ASP A 51 -29.75 2.74 -21.89
CA ASP A 51 -30.75 1.72 -22.21
C ASP A 51 -32.01 2.34 -22.83
N LYS A 52 -32.49 3.47 -22.29
CA LYS A 52 -33.61 4.23 -22.87
C LYS A 52 -33.32 4.68 -24.29
N LEU A 53 -32.14 5.27 -24.53
CA LEU A 53 -31.73 5.71 -25.87
C LEU A 53 -31.63 4.52 -26.84
N ASN A 54 -31.02 3.41 -26.42
CA ASN A 54 -30.90 2.20 -27.23
C ASN A 54 -32.26 1.60 -27.61
N ASN A 55 -33.18 1.51 -26.66
CA ASN A 55 -34.52 0.97 -26.88
C ASN A 55 -35.32 1.85 -27.86
N GLU A 56 -35.22 3.18 -27.74
CA GLU A 56 -35.91 4.10 -28.64
C GLU A 56 -35.31 4.09 -30.06
N ILE A 57 -33.97 4.03 -30.17
CA ILE A 57 -33.28 3.87 -31.45
C ILE A 57 -33.71 2.57 -32.13
N THR A 58 -33.72 1.46 -31.39
CA THR A 58 -34.11 0.13 -31.92
C THR A 58 -35.55 0.14 -32.41
N ARG A 59 -36.48 0.73 -31.63
CA ARG A 59 -37.89 0.88 -32.01
C ARG A 59 -38.07 1.73 -33.27
N LEU A 60 -37.32 2.82 -33.43
CA LEU A 60 -37.43 3.67 -34.61
C LEU A 60 -36.82 3.03 -35.86
N VAL A 61 -35.76 2.24 -35.70
CA VAL A 61 -35.18 1.44 -36.80
C VAL A 61 -36.19 0.39 -37.30
N SER A 62 -36.94 -0.26 -36.40
CA SER A 62 -37.94 -1.26 -36.79
C SER A 62 -39.19 -0.69 -37.47
N VAL A 63 -39.53 0.58 -37.21
CA VAL A 63 -40.74 1.23 -37.79
C VAL A 63 -40.52 1.73 -39.23
N GLY A 64 -39.28 2.07 -39.60
CA GLY A 64 -38.90 2.31 -41.00
C GLY A 64 -39.57 3.48 -41.74
N SER A 65 -40.19 4.46 -41.06
CA SER A 65 -40.89 5.58 -41.71
C SER A 65 -39.99 6.80 -41.99
N ASP A 66 -40.31 7.59 -43.03
CA ASP A 66 -39.55 8.82 -43.36
C ASP A 66 -39.61 9.89 -42.26
N LYS A 67 -40.74 10.03 -41.55
CA LYS A 67 -40.85 10.92 -40.36
C LYS A 67 -39.96 10.44 -39.20
N SER A 68 -39.65 9.15 -39.13
CA SER A 68 -38.78 8.56 -38.11
C SER A 68 -37.29 8.83 -38.34
N LYS A 69 -36.87 9.19 -39.56
CA LYS A 69 -35.45 9.41 -39.90
C LYS A 69 -34.81 10.58 -39.15
N ASN A 70 -35.48 11.73 -39.06
CA ASN A 70 -34.94 12.90 -38.35
C ASN A 70 -34.82 12.64 -36.84
N LYS A 71 -35.84 12.03 -36.23
CA LYS A 71 -35.83 11.66 -34.81
C LYS A 71 -34.73 10.63 -34.51
N LEU A 72 -34.54 9.65 -35.40
CA LEU A 72 -33.47 8.65 -35.29
C LEU A 72 -32.08 9.31 -35.34
N THR A 73 -31.86 10.26 -36.25
CA THR A 73 -30.59 10.99 -36.36
C THR A 73 -30.30 11.80 -35.10
N ASN A 74 -31.32 12.46 -34.54
CA ASN A 74 -31.18 13.22 -33.29
C ASN A 74 -30.85 12.31 -32.09
N LEU A 75 -31.54 11.17 -31.94
CA LEU A 75 -31.24 10.21 -30.86
C LEU A 75 -29.85 9.59 -30.98
N LYS A 76 -29.41 9.26 -32.21
CA LYS A 76 -28.04 8.80 -32.46
C LYS A 76 -27.00 9.86 -32.11
N ARG A 77 -27.28 11.13 -32.40
CA ARG A 77 -26.43 12.25 -31.99
C ARG A 77 -26.38 12.38 -30.48
N GLU A 78 -27.53 12.40 -29.80
CA GLU A 78 -27.60 12.49 -28.34
C GLU A 78 -26.84 11.32 -27.67
N GLN A 79 -27.02 10.10 -28.15
CA GLN A 79 -26.28 8.94 -27.66
C GLN A 79 -24.78 9.10 -27.85
N ARG A 80 -24.33 9.53 -29.02
CA ARG A 80 -22.92 9.75 -29.31
C ARG A 80 -22.32 10.81 -28.39
N ASP A 81 -23.01 11.94 -28.23
CA ASP A 81 -22.56 13.04 -27.37
C ASP A 81 -22.49 12.58 -25.90
N TYR A 82 -23.47 11.80 -25.44
CA TYR A 82 -23.47 11.25 -24.10
C TYR A 82 -22.33 10.24 -23.88
N LEU A 83 -22.08 9.34 -24.83
CA LEU A 83 -20.95 8.41 -24.79
C LEU A 83 -19.61 9.14 -24.83
N GLN A 84 -19.51 10.25 -25.55
CA GLN A 84 -18.31 11.09 -25.57
C GLN A 84 -18.04 11.72 -24.21
N VAL A 85 -19.07 12.24 -23.52
CA VAL A 85 -18.94 12.76 -22.15
C VAL A 85 -18.47 11.66 -21.19
N LEU A 86 -19.08 10.47 -21.23
CA LEU A 86 -18.66 9.35 -20.39
C LEU A 86 -17.21 8.93 -20.67
N ARG A 87 -16.80 8.92 -21.94
CA ARG A 87 -15.42 8.61 -22.35
C ARG A 87 -14.43 9.65 -21.83
N GLN A 88 -14.76 10.93 -21.88
CA GLN A 88 -13.92 11.99 -21.33
C GLN A 88 -13.74 11.83 -19.81
N GLN A 89 -14.83 11.61 -19.07
CA GLN A 89 -14.76 11.36 -17.63
C GLN A 89 -13.93 10.11 -17.29
N SER A 90 -14.03 9.05 -18.11
CA SER A 90 -13.21 7.84 -17.96
C SER A 90 -11.73 8.14 -18.17
N ASN A 91 -11.41 8.89 -19.23
CA ASN A 91 -10.05 9.30 -19.54
C ASN A 91 -9.43 10.15 -18.42
N GLU A 92 -10.18 11.11 -17.86
CA GLU A 92 -9.72 11.92 -16.73
C GLU A 92 -9.39 11.04 -15.52
N ARG A 93 -10.24 10.08 -15.17
CA ARG A 93 -9.96 9.13 -14.07
C ARG A 93 -8.73 8.28 -14.35
N ALA A 94 -8.55 7.80 -15.59
CA ALA A 94 -7.38 7.02 -15.98
C ALA A 94 -6.08 7.82 -15.90
N GLN A 95 -6.07 9.05 -16.42
CA GLN A 95 -4.91 9.95 -16.34
C GLN A 95 -4.55 10.27 -14.89
N GLN A 96 -5.53 10.59 -14.05
CA GLN A 96 -5.29 10.87 -12.63
C GLN A 96 -4.72 9.65 -11.90
N LEU A 97 -5.23 8.45 -12.15
CA LEU A 97 -4.68 7.24 -11.56
C LEU A 97 -3.23 6.98 -12.02
N GLN A 98 -2.93 7.17 -13.32
CA GLN A 98 -1.57 7.05 -13.83
C GLN A 98 -0.61 8.08 -13.21
N LEU A 99 -1.05 9.34 -13.07
CA LEU A 99 -0.26 10.39 -12.41
C LEU A 99 0.06 10.01 -10.97
N VAL A 100 -0.94 9.54 -10.20
CA VAL A 100 -0.71 9.06 -8.83
C VAL A 100 0.28 7.88 -8.81
N CYS A 101 0.23 6.96 -9.78
CA CYS A 101 1.21 5.88 -9.87
C CYS A 101 2.63 6.39 -10.16
N ARG A 102 2.77 7.44 -10.99
CA ARG A 102 4.07 8.09 -11.26
C ARG A 102 4.59 8.82 -10.02
N ASP A 103 3.73 9.55 -9.29
CA ASP A 103 4.07 10.20 -8.02
C ASP A 103 4.60 9.17 -6.99
N ILE A 104 3.99 7.98 -6.93
CA ILE A 104 4.47 6.88 -6.07
C ILE A 104 5.87 6.43 -6.48
N ILE A 105 6.09 6.19 -7.77
CA ILE A 105 7.37 5.73 -8.32
C ILE A 105 8.48 6.76 -8.05
N GLU A 106 8.21 8.04 -8.28
CA GLU A 106 9.18 9.13 -8.00
C GLU A 106 9.61 9.14 -6.52
N LEU A 107 8.67 8.90 -5.60
CA LEU A 107 8.93 8.87 -4.17
C LEU A 107 9.65 7.61 -3.68
N CYS A 108 9.53 6.48 -4.38
CA CYS A 108 10.08 5.19 -3.91
C CYS A 108 11.21 4.62 -4.78
N GLU A 109 11.53 5.22 -5.92
CA GLU A 109 12.59 4.77 -6.83
C GLU A 109 13.75 5.77 -6.91
N GLY A 110 14.97 5.23 -6.92
CA GLY A 110 16.22 5.98 -7.00
C GLY A 110 16.98 5.67 -8.28
N GLU A 111 18.19 6.22 -8.40
CA GLU A 111 19.08 5.94 -9.54
C GLU A 111 19.61 4.52 -9.47
N THR A 112 19.99 4.09 -8.27
CA THR A 112 20.46 2.73 -8.01
C THR A 112 19.40 1.87 -7.31
N ARG A 113 19.61 0.55 -7.30
CA ARG A 113 18.84 -0.38 -6.47
C ARG A 113 18.95 -0.04 -4.98
N ALA A 114 20.13 0.39 -4.51
CA ALA A 114 20.32 0.78 -3.12
C ALA A 114 19.49 2.01 -2.76
N ASP A 115 19.44 3.02 -3.64
CA ASP A 115 18.62 4.21 -3.45
C ASP A 115 17.12 3.90 -3.49
N THR A 116 16.72 3.02 -4.42
CA THR A 116 15.35 2.51 -4.52
C THR A 116 14.93 1.81 -3.22
N ASN A 117 15.77 0.96 -2.66
CA ASN A 117 15.52 0.29 -1.38
C ASN A 117 15.43 1.30 -0.23
N LYS A 118 16.33 2.28 -0.16
CA LYS A 118 16.33 3.33 0.85
C LYS A 118 15.05 4.17 0.80
N LYS A 119 14.68 4.70 -0.37
CA LYS A 119 13.46 5.50 -0.56
C LYS A 119 12.19 4.70 -0.24
N SER A 120 12.17 3.41 -0.59
CA SER A 120 11.06 2.53 -0.26
C SER A 120 10.94 2.29 1.24
N ALA A 121 12.07 2.05 1.92
CA ALA A 121 12.10 1.90 3.38
C ALA A 121 11.60 3.16 4.09
N GLU A 122 12.08 4.32 3.64
CA GLU A 122 11.67 5.64 4.13
C GLU A 122 10.17 5.89 3.92
N LEU A 123 9.63 5.59 2.73
CA LEU A 123 8.20 5.73 2.46
C LEU A 123 7.35 4.78 3.30
N LEU A 124 7.68 3.49 3.35
CA LEU A 124 6.95 2.48 4.15
C LEU A 124 6.98 2.82 5.63
N GLY A 125 8.17 3.15 6.16
CA GLY A 125 8.34 3.51 7.56
C GLY A 125 7.63 4.81 7.91
N THR A 126 7.65 5.82 7.02
CA THR A 126 6.90 7.07 7.23
C THR A 126 5.40 6.83 7.27
N ILE A 127 4.86 5.99 6.38
CA ILE A 127 3.44 5.62 6.43
C ILE A 127 3.10 4.94 7.76
N GLN A 128 3.93 4.01 8.23
CA GLN A 128 3.73 3.36 9.53
C GLN A 128 3.78 4.34 10.69
N LEU A 129 4.75 5.26 10.70
CA LEU A 129 4.94 6.25 11.76
C LEU A 129 3.84 7.33 11.79
N LEU A 130 3.18 7.57 10.65
CA LEU A 130 1.99 8.42 10.56
C LEU A 130 0.69 7.69 10.95
N SER A 131 0.74 6.37 11.07
CA SER A 131 -0.42 5.53 11.32
C SER A 131 -0.54 5.21 12.82
N PRO A 132 -1.63 5.62 13.50
CA PRO A 132 -1.78 5.37 14.93
C PRO A 132 -1.96 3.87 15.21
N THR A 133 -1.38 3.40 16.32
CA THR A 133 -1.60 2.04 16.82
C THR A 133 -2.60 1.93 17.95
N GLU A 134 -2.98 3.07 18.54
CA GLU A 134 -3.96 3.15 19.62
C GLU A 134 -4.98 4.28 19.39
N GLY A 135 -6.12 4.17 20.06
CA GLY A 135 -7.20 5.16 20.01
C GLY A 135 -8.24 4.95 18.90
N SER A 136 -9.22 5.84 18.83
CA SER A 136 -10.42 5.66 17.99
C SER A 136 -10.17 5.88 16.48
N LYS A 137 -9.03 6.46 16.10
CA LYS A 137 -8.71 6.79 14.70
C LYS A 137 -7.89 5.70 13.98
N VAL A 138 -7.48 4.64 14.68
CA VAL A 138 -6.67 3.53 14.13
C VAL A 138 -7.25 2.99 12.84
N ALA A 139 -8.50 2.54 12.87
CA ALA A 139 -9.09 1.87 11.71
C ALA A 139 -9.24 2.81 10.50
N SER A 140 -9.65 4.06 10.71
CA SER A 140 -9.85 5.00 9.60
C SER A 140 -8.54 5.47 8.97
N VAL A 141 -7.49 5.72 9.77
CA VAL A 141 -6.18 6.13 9.25
C VAL A 141 -5.47 4.95 8.58
N ASN A 142 -5.53 3.76 9.18
CA ASN A 142 -4.93 2.56 8.60
C ASN A 142 -5.57 2.22 7.26
N GLU A 143 -6.91 2.24 7.17
CA GLU A 143 -7.62 1.99 5.91
C GLU A 143 -7.16 2.91 4.78
N ARG A 144 -6.98 4.20 5.07
CA ARG A 144 -6.49 5.18 4.10
C ARG A 144 -5.04 4.95 3.68
N SER A 145 -4.25 4.31 4.54
CA SER A 145 -2.82 4.10 4.33
C SER A 145 -2.48 2.78 3.63
N LYS A 146 -3.37 1.77 3.73
CA LYS A 146 -3.18 0.45 3.11
C LYS A 146 -2.86 0.51 1.62
N PRO A 147 -3.54 1.29 0.75
CA PRO A 147 -3.32 1.24 -0.69
C PRO A 147 -1.93 1.70 -1.11
N LEU A 148 -1.40 2.74 -0.46
CA LEU A 148 -0.05 3.22 -0.74
C LEU A 148 0.99 2.23 -0.20
N TYR A 149 0.83 1.78 1.05
CA TYR A 149 1.76 0.85 1.68
C TYR A 149 1.90 -0.46 0.88
N ARG A 150 0.77 -1.07 0.47
CA ARG A 150 0.78 -2.28 -0.35
C ARG A 150 1.34 -2.04 -1.75
N GLY A 151 1.11 -0.86 -2.33
CA GLY A 151 1.65 -0.50 -3.65
C GLY A 151 3.17 -0.51 -3.67
N VAL A 152 3.80 0.09 -2.65
CA VAL A 152 5.26 0.10 -2.51
C VAL A 152 5.81 -1.32 -2.30
N LEU A 153 5.18 -2.12 -1.45
CA LEU A 153 5.56 -3.52 -1.28
C LEU A 153 5.40 -4.35 -2.57
N THR A 154 4.35 -4.08 -3.35
CA THR A 154 4.11 -4.74 -4.64
C THR A 154 5.27 -4.47 -5.62
N LEU A 155 5.75 -3.23 -5.70
CA LEU A 155 6.91 -2.89 -6.54
C LEU A 155 8.19 -3.60 -6.08
N ARG A 156 8.48 -3.57 -4.77
CA ARG A 156 9.70 -4.22 -4.25
C ARG A 156 9.63 -5.74 -4.38
N LEU A 157 8.45 -6.34 -4.23
CA LEU A 157 8.23 -7.75 -4.47
C LEU A 157 8.37 -8.10 -5.95
N LEU A 158 7.86 -7.26 -6.87
CA LEU A 158 8.09 -7.41 -8.31
C LEU A 158 9.59 -7.43 -8.61
N ASP A 159 10.36 -6.45 -8.12
CA ASP A 159 11.81 -6.39 -8.36
C ASP A 159 12.50 -7.68 -7.89
N GLN A 160 12.15 -8.15 -6.69
CA GLN A 160 12.73 -9.38 -6.13
C GLN A 160 12.33 -10.64 -6.90
N ILE A 161 11.17 -10.66 -7.56
CA ILE A 161 10.70 -11.74 -8.42
C ILE A 161 11.41 -11.72 -9.77
N CYS A 162 11.57 -10.54 -10.38
CA CYS A 162 12.32 -10.37 -11.62
C CYS A 162 13.75 -10.94 -11.47
N LEU A 163 14.40 -10.67 -10.33
CA LEU A 163 15.74 -11.18 -10.02
C LEU A 163 15.83 -12.69 -9.81
N LYS A 164 14.75 -13.33 -9.36
CA LYS A 164 14.72 -14.78 -9.11
C LYS A 164 14.18 -15.58 -10.30
N THR A 165 13.85 -14.90 -11.40
CA THR A 165 13.22 -15.49 -12.61
C THR A 165 12.05 -16.42 -12.29
N LEU A 166 11.31 -16.13 -11.21
CA LEU A 166 10.14 -16.94 -10.84
C LEU A 166 9.09 -16.77 -11.94
N SER A 167 8.64 -17.90 -12.51
CA SER A 167 7.70 -17.94 -13.62
C SER A 167 6.48 -17.08 -13.31
N SER A 168 6.41 -15.94 -13.99
CA SER A 168 5.32 -14.99 -13.87
C SER A 168 4.47 -15.05 -15.14
N GLY A 169 3.21 -14.63 -15.08
CA GLY A 169 2.25 -14.84 -16.17
C GLY A 169 2.73 -14.30 -17.53
N ALA A 170 2.14 -14.82 -18.62
CA ALA A 170 2.62 -14.62 -20.00
C ALA A 170 2.95 -13.16 -20.38
N TYR A 171 2.14 -12.18 -19.93
CA TYR A 171 2.42 -10.76 -20.20
C TYR A 171 3.72 -10.28 -19.55
N LEU A 172 3.95 -10.62 -18.28
CA LEU A 172 5.18 -10.23 -17.58
C LEU A 172 6.39 -10.94 -18.18
N THR A 173 6.26 -12.20 -18.61
CA THR A 173 7.32 -12.89 -19.36
C THR A 173 7.67 -12.18 -20.66
N GLN A 174 6.68 -11.68 -21.41
CA GLN A 174 6.90 -10.94 -22.64
C GLN A 174 7.62 -9.61 -22.40
N GLU A 175 7.20 -8.83 -21.40
CA GLU A 175 7.86 -7.56 -21.08
C GLU A 175 9.28 -7.78 -20.50
N LEU A 176 9.50 -8.85 -19.72
CA LEU A 176 10.84 -9.21 -19.24
C LEU A 176 11.77 -9.67 -20.38
N ALA A 177 11.25 -10.38 -21.38
CA ALA A 177 12.04 -10.80 -22.54
C ALA A 177 12.64 -9.61 -23.31
N LYS A 178 11.91 -8.49 -23.39
CA LYS A 178 12.39 -7.25 -24.04
C LYS A 178 13.61 -6.62 -23.37
N ILE A 179 13.80 -6.87 -22.08
CA ILE A 179 14.91 -6.32 -21.29
C ILE A 179 15.91 -7.39 -20.86
N SER A 180 15.83 -8.59 -21.44
CA SER A 180 16.63 -9.74 -21.02
C SER A 180 18.12 -9.63 -21.34
N GLU A 181 18.49 -8.72 -22.25
CA GLU A 181 19.88 -8.41 -22.62
C GLU A 181 20.57 -7.47 -21.63
N TYR A 182 19.81 -6.84 -20.72
CA TYR A 182 20.29 -5.89 -19.71
C TYR A 182 20.30 -6.52 -18.31
N ASP A 183 21.18 -6.03 -17.43
CA ASP A 183 21.07 -6.36 -16.01
C ASP A 183 19.87 -5.63 -15.41
N TYR A 184 18.85 -6.39 -14.97
CA TYR A 184 17.68 -5.82 -14.29
C TYR A 184 18.06 -4.94 -13.09
N GLN A 185 19.16 -5.23 -12.40
CA GLN A 185 19.60 -4.44 -11.23
C GLN A 185 20.09 -3.05 -11.60
N ASP A 186 20.63 -2.88 -12.81
CA ASP A 186 21.20 -1.63 -13.30
C ASP A 186 20.50 -1.12 -14.57
N LEU A 187 19.34 -1.69 -14.91
CA LEU A 187 18.57 -1.41 -16.13
C LEU A 187 18.40 0.10 -16.40
N ARG A 188 18.21 0.89 -15.34
CA ARG A 188 18.04 2.34 -15.46
C ARG A 188 19.29 3.03 -16.00
N ASN A 189 20.46 2.60 -15.58
CA ASN A 189 21.75 3.17 -15.98
C ASN A 189 22.23 2.55 -17.30
N GLU A 190 22.01 1.25 -17.50
CA GLU A 190 22.35 0.57 -18.76
C GLU A 190 21.49 1.06 -19.94
N ASN A 191 20.18 1.23 -19.73
CA ASN A 191 19.25 1.70 -20.75
C ASN A 191 18.02 2.40 -20.15
N GLU A 192 18.09 3.72 -20.03
CA GLU A 192 17.01 4.54 -19.49
C GLU A 192 15.68 4.38 -20.28
N ALA A 193 15.74 4.25 -21.61
CA ALA A 193 14.54 4.10 -22.42
C ALA A 193 13.82 2.77 -22.15
N ALA A 194 14.58 1.67 -22.06
CA ALA A 194 14.05 0.35 -21.71
C ALA A 194 13.50 0.33 -20.27
N TYR A 195 14.17 1.00 -19.33
CA TYR A 195 13.66 1.19 -17.98
C TYR A 195 12.32 1.93 -17.96
N LEU A 196 12.21 3.06 -18.67
CA LEU A 196 10.98 3.85 -18.74
C LEU A 196 9.85 3.07 -19.41
N GLU A 197 10.13 2.29 -20.45
CA GLU A 197 9.14 1.39 -21.06
C GLU A 197 8.67 0.33 -20.05
N PHE A 198 9.59 -0.31 -19.32
CA PHE A 198 9.24 -1.30 -18.30
C PHE A 198 8.42 -0.69 -17.15
N VAL A 199 8.77 0.52 -16.70
CA VAL A 199 7.98 1.28 -15.73
C VAL A 199 6.56 1.47 -16.23
N ASP A 200 6.41 1.93 -17.47
CA ASP A 200 5.12 2.28 -18.06
C ASP A 200 4.26 1.05 -18.39
N HIS A 201 4.88 -0.05 -18.82
CA HIS A 201 4.21 -1.27 -19.25
C HIS A 201 3.97 -2.28 -18.12
N VAL A 202 4.72 -2.21 -17.02
CA VAL A 202 4.66 -3.18 -15.92
C VAL A 202 4.44 -2.51 -14.57
N LYS A 203 5.32 -1.60 -14.14
CA LYS A 203 5.26 -1.03 -12.77
C LYS A 203 4.02 -0.16 -12.55
N ILE A 204 3.64 0.67 -13.52
CA ILE A 204 2.41 1.48 -13.45
C ILE A 204 1.16 0.57 -13.41
N PRO A 205 0.96 -0.39 -14.32
CA PRO A 205 -0.13 -1.36 -14.22
C PRO A 205 -0.17 -2.13 -12.90
N MET A 206 0.99 -2.51 -12.34
CA MET A 206 1.08 -3.14 -11.02
C MET A 206 0.56 -2.23 -9.90
N LEU A 207 0.96 -0.96 -9.90
CA LEU A 207 0.45 0.02 -8.94
C LEU A 207 -1.04 0.30 -9.12
N MET A 208 -1.52 0.43 -10.35
CA MET A 208 -2.95 0.59 -10.64
C MET A 208 -3.74 -0.58 -10.03
N ALA A 209 -3.29 -1.81 -10.26
CA ALA A 209 -3.91 -3.00 -9.71
C ALA A 209 -3.87 -2.99 -8.18
N ALA A 210 -2.71 -2.68 -7.58
CA ALA A 210 -2.56 -2.59 -6.12
C ALA A 210 -3.49 -1.53 -5.52
N ILE A 211 -3.57 -0.32 -6.05
CA ILE A 211 -4.42 0.75 -5.52
C ILE A 211 -5.91 0.37 -5.59
N LEU A 212 -6.33 -0.28 -6.67
CA LEU A 212 -7.74 -0.59 -6.94
C LEU A 212 -8.27 -1.86 -6.27
N GLN A 213 -7.43 -2.72 -5.66
CA GLN A 213 -7.85 -4.06 -5.16
C GLN A 213 -9.14 -4.07 -4.30
N ASP A 214 -9.37 -3.03 -3.51
CA ASP A 214 -10.48 -2.94 -2.57
C ASP A 214 -11.45 -1.79 -2.92
N ILE A 215 -11.33 -1.21 -4.12
CA ILE A 215 -12.12 -0.03 -4.52
C ILE A 215 -13.62 -0.35 -4.60
N GLY A 216 -13.99 -1.58 -4.96
CA GLY A 216 -15.37 -2.04 -5.04
C GLY A 216 -16.06 -2.13 -3.67
N ASN A 217 -15.32 -2.16 -2.56
CA ASN A 217 -15.92 -2.07 -1.22
C ASN A 217 -16.66 -0.74 -0.99
N TYR A 218 -16.39 0.28 -1.81
CA TYR A 218 -17.04 1.59 -1.72
C TYR A 218 -18.26 1.74 -2.63
N HIS A 219 -18.68 0.67 -3.31
CA HIS A 219 -19.98 0.61 -3.95
C HIS A 219 -21.10 0.64 -2.89
N PRO A 220 -22.27 1.28 -3.15
CA PRO A 220 -23.38 1.35 -2.21
C PRO A 220 -23.79 0.00 -1.60
N ASP A 221 -23.94 -1.06 -2.43
CA ASP A 221 -24.26 -2.41 -1.94
C ASP A 221 -23.23 -2.98 -0.96
N ALA A 222 -21.94 -2.72 -1.17
CA ALA A 222 -20.89 -3.15 -0.26
C ALA A 222 -20.93 -2.38 1.06
N GLN A 223 -21.19 -1.06 1.00
CA GLN A 223 -21.36 -0.23 2.18
C GLN A 223 -22.55 -0.67 3.03
N MET A 224 -23.67 -1.08 2.41
CA MET A 224 -24.82 -1.65 3.13
C MET A 224 -24.45 -2.92 3.91
N ILE A 225 -23.62 -3.80 3.34
CA ILE A 225 -23.13 -4.98 4.07
C ILE A 225 -22.25 -4.56 5.25
N MET A 226 -21.31 -3.64 5.02
CA MET A 226 -20.37 -3.21 6.05
C MET A 226 -21.07 -2.49 7.22
N GLN A 227 -22.01 -1.60 6.93
CA GLN A 227 -22.75 -0.80 7.90
C GLN A 227 -23.96 -1.53 8.52
N GLY A 228 -24.34 -2.69 7.97
CA GLY A 228 -25.56 -3.39 8.35
C GLY A 228 -26.81 -2.76 7.71
N SER A 229 -27.93 -3.50 7.74
CA SER A 229 -29.19 -3.11 7.09
C SER A 229 -29.78 -1.80 7.61
N ASP A 230 -29.46 -1.39 8.83
CA ASP A 230 -29.88 -0.14 9.47
C ASP A 230 -28.89 1.01 9.29
N GLY A 231 -27.72 0.76 8.68
CA GLY A 231 -26.67 1.74 8.45
C GLY A 231 -25.91 2.20 9.71
N LYS A 232 -26.14 1.56 10.87
CA LYS A 232 -25.62 2.04 12.17
C LYS A 232 -24.37 1.33 12.65
N LYS A 233 -23.99 0.20 12.05
CA LYS A 233 -22.82 -0.57 12.50
C LYS A 233 -21.53 0.05 11.97
N SER A 234 -20.44 -0.16 12.72
CA SER A 234 -19.10 0.21 12.25
C SER A 234 -18.74 -0.53 10.97
N VAL A 235 -18.21 0.20 9.99
CA VAL A 235 -17.69 -0.36 8.72
C VAL A 235 -16.51 -1.31 8.92
N PHE A 236 -15.87 -1.29 10.09
CA PHE A 236 -14.71 -2.12 10.43
C PHE A 236 -15.06 -3.33 11.30
N ARG A 237 -16.35 -3.57 11.57
CA ARG A 237 -16.81 -4.70 12.37
C ARG A 237 -16.39 -6.05 11.78
N ALA A 238 -16.37 -7.07 12.62
CA ALA A 238 -16.30 -8.45 12.14
C ALA A 238 -17.56 -8.79 11.32
N LEU A 239 -17.35 -9.29 10.10
CA LEU A 239 -18.41 -9.85 9.26
C LEU A 239 -18.47 -11.36 9.45
N ASN A 240 -19.69 -11.91 9.47
CA ASN A 240 -19.90 -13.35 9.43
C ASN A 240 -19.49 -13.94 8.06
N VAL A 241 -19.56 -15.26 7.90
CA VAL A 241 -19.04 -15.95 6.71
C VAL A 241 -19.82 -15.54 5.45
N GLU A 242 -21.14 -15.43 5.55
CA GLU A 242 -22.06 -15.06 4.48
C GLU A 242 -21.87 -13.61 4.03
N GLU A 243 -21.88 -12.67 4.97
CA GLU A 243 -21.60 -11.24 4.76
C GLU A 243 -20.23 -11.05 4.10
N ARG A 244 -19.20 -11.75 4.62
CA ARG A 244 -17.86 -11.68 4.06
C ARG A 244 -17.81 -12.20 2.62
N LYS A 245 -18.47 -13.32 2.33
CA LYS A 245 -18.53 -13.89 0.98
C LYS A 245 -19.23 -12.92 0.01
N ALA A 246 -20.36 -12.34 0.43
CA ALA A 246 -21.08 -11.35 -0.36
C ALA A 246 -20.25 -10.08 -0.61
N LEU A 247 -19.58 -9.55 0.42
CA LEU A 247 -18.70 -8.39 0.29
C LEU A 247 -17.56 -8.66 -0.69
N LEU A 248 -16.89 -9.81 -0.60
CA LEU A 248 -15.81 -10.19 -1.52
C LEU A 248 -16.29 -10.30 -2.97
N GLN A 249 -17.51 -10.81 -3.19
CA GLN A 249 -18.11 -10.89 -4.52
C GLN A 249 -18.41 -9.51 -5.10
N ILE A 250 -19.02 -8.62 -4.32
CA ILE A 250 -19.32 -7.24 -4.74
C ILE A 250 -18.02 -6.49 -5.00
N ASN A 251 -17.05 -6.56 -4.08
CA ASN A 251 -15.76 -5.91 -4.26
C ASN A 251 -15.11 -6.31 -5.58
N TYR A 252 -15.05 -7.62 -5.87
CA TYR A 252 -14.48 -8.09 -7.13
C TYR A 252 -15.26 -7.60 -8.34
N ARG A 253 -16.60 -7.78 -8.35
CA ARG A 253 -17.47 -7.41 -9.46
C ARG A 253 -17.35 -5.93 -9.79
N GLU A 254 -17.47 -5.07 -8.77
CA GLU A 254 -17.48 -3.62 -8.95
C GLU A 254 -16.08 -3.06 -9.20
N THR A 255 -15.02 -3.67 -8.64
CA THR A 255 -13.64 -3.32 -9.00
C THR A 255 -13.37 -3.62 -10.48
N MET A 256 -13.80 -4.78 -11.00
CA MET A 256 -13.65 -5.12 -12.42
C MET A 256 -14.45 -4.20 -13.33
N LYS A 257 -15.69 -3.89 -12.94
CA LYS A 257 -16.57 -2.99 -13.69
C LYS A 257 -16.01 -1.58 -13.73
N TYR A 258 -15.56 -1.05 -12.59
CA TYR A 258 -14.89 0.25 -12.51
C TYR A 258 -13.61 0.29 -13.32
N LEU A 259 -12.78 -0.75 -13.30
CA LEU A 259 -11.57 -0.81 -14.11
C LEU A 259 -11.88 -0.71 -15.61
N VAL A 260 -12.87 -1.47 -16.10
CA VAL A 260 -13.15 -1.57 -17.54
C VAL A 260 -13.98 -0.39 -18.05
N ASN A 261 -15.01 0.01 -17.31
CA ASN A 261 -16.01 1.00 -17.74
C ASN A 261 -15.81 2.37 -17.09
N GLY A 262 -15.25 2.40 -15.87
CA GLY A 262 -15.00 3.64 -15.13
C GLY A 262 -13.64 4.26 -15.46
N ILE A 263 -12.60 3.45 -15.62
CA ILE A 263 -11.23 3.90 -15.94
C ILE A 263 -10.94 3.69 -17.43
N GLY A 264 -11.01 2.44 -17.89
CA GLY A 264 -10.81 2.10 -19.30
C GLY A 264 -9.40 2.38 -19.82
N VAL A 265 -9.30 2.58 -21.13
CA VAL A 265 -8.05 2.86 -21.86
C VAL A 265 -7.92 4.38 -22.03
N VAL A 266 -6.73 4.93 -21.82
CA VAL A 266 -6.45 6.37 -22.04
C VAL A 266 -6.72 6.74 -23.49
N MET A 267 -7.17 7.97 -23.73
CA MET A 267 -7.41 8.50 -25.08
C MET A 267 -6.09 8.89 -25.75
N TYR A 268 -5.88 8.39 -26.96
CA TYR A 268 -4.80 8.86 -27.82
C TYR A 268 -5.02 10.33 -28.21
N LEU A 269 -3.99 11.15 -28.04
CA LEU A 269 -3.94 12.56 -28.43
C LEU A 269 -2.87 12.71 -29.52
N GLY A 270 -3.29 12.65 -30.77
CA GLY A 270 -2.40 12.80 -31.92
C GLY A 270 -3.14 12.64 -33.24
N ASN A 271 -2.41 12.78 -34.35
CA ASN A 271 -2.98 12.91 -35.69
C ASN A 271 -2.69 11.72 -36.63
N SER A 272 -1.84 10.76 -36.22
CA SER A 272 -1.53 9.58 -37.03
C SER A 272 -2.44 8.40 -36.71
N LYS A 273 -2.96 7.74 -37.75
CA LYS A 273 -3.77 6.53 -37.62
C LYS A 273 -2.92 5.36 -37.14
N GLU A 274 -1.70 5.26 -37.64
CA GLU A 274 -0.71 4.22 -37.34
C GLU A 274 -0.31 4.31 -35.86
N GLU A 275 0.09 5.50 -35.40
CA GLU A 275 0.41 5.75 -33.99
C GLU A 275 -0.78 5.45 -33.08
N ARG A 276 -1.98 5.90 -33.45
CA ARG A 276 -3.20 5.63 -32.69
C ARG A 276 -3.44 4.13 -32.52
N ASN A 277 -3.23 3.35 -33.58
CA ASN A 277 -3.44 1.90 -33.54
C ASN A 277 -2.42 1.22 -32.62
N THR A 278 -1.15 1.62 -32.70
CA THR A 278 -0.08 1.12 -31.83
C THR A 278 -0.34 1.49 -30.36
N PHE A 279 -0.64 2.76 -30.09
CA PHE A 279 -0.98 3.27 -28.77
C PHE A 279 -2.16 2.49 -28.16
N ASN A 280 -3.27 2.36 -28.90
CA ASN A 280 -4.44 1.64 -28.42
C ASN A 280 -4.12 0.17 -28.12
N LYS A 281 -3.28 -0.48 -28.92
CA LYS A 281 -2.86 -1.87 -28.69
C LYS A 281 -2.06 -1.99 -27.38
N VAL A 282 -1.10 -1.09 -27.16
CA VAL A 282 -0.28 -1.05 -25.95
C VAL A 282 -1.14 -0.78 -24.72
N GLU A 283 -1.95 0.28 -24.71
CA GLU A 283 -2.80 0.63 -23.56
C GLU A 283 -3.87 -0.44 -23.27
N THR A 284 -4.41 -1.09 -24.31
CA THR A 284 -5.33 -2.23 -24.13
C THR A 284 -4.63 -3.42 -23.48
N ASN A 285 -3.37 -3.70 -23.85
CA ASN A 285 -2.59 -4.77 -23.25
C ASN A 285 -2.28 -4.47 -21.77
N LYS A 286 -1.91 -3.22 -21.44
CA LYS A 286 -1.74 -2.76 -20.05
C LYS A 286 -3.01 -2.95 -19.24
N LEU A 287 -4.17 -2.51 -19.74
CA LEU A 287 -5.46 -2.70 -19.07
C LEU A 287 -5.79 -4.19 -18.85
N ARG A 288 -5.50 -5.03 -19.86
CA ARG A 288 -5.65 -6.48 -19.75
C ARG A 288 -4.75 -7.06 -18.66
N PHE A 289 -3.53 -6.57 -18.54
CA PHE A 289 -2.61 -6.97 -17.49
C PHE A 289 -3.12 -6.59 -16.09
N VAL A 290 -3.58 -5.34 -15.88
CA VAL A 290 -4.23 -4.92 -14.62
C VAL A 290 -5.40 -5.85 -14.26
N LYS A 291 -6.25 -6.17 -15.25
CA LYS A 291 -7.38 -7.10 -15.08
C LYS A 291 -6.91 -8.51 -14.69
N GLN A 292 -5.87 -9.03 -15.34
CA GLN A 292 -5.30 -10.34 -15.02
C GLN A 292 -4.73 -10.38 -13.61
N LEU A 293 -4.03 -9.33 -13.17
CA LEU A 293 -3.47 -9.22 -11.83
C LEU A 293 -4.56 -9.25 -10.76
N LEU A 294 -5.58 -8.40 -10.91
CA LEU A 294 -6.69 -8.33 -9.96
C LEU A 294 -7.47 -9.64 -9.90
N LYS A 295 -7.82 -10.24 -11.05
CA LYS A 295 -8.45 -11.56 -11.11
C LYS A 295 -7.58 -12.63 -10.45
N GLY A 296 -6.28 -12.63 -10.75
CA GLY A 296 -5.31 -13.56 -10.18
C GLY A 296 -5.17 -13.42 -8.67
N SER A 297 -5.32 -12.22 -8.11
CA SER A 297 -5.13 -11.99 -6.67
C SER A 297 -6.18 -12.65 -5.76
N ILE A 298 -7.34 -13.04 -6.29
CA ILE A 298 -8.41 -13.68 -5.51
C ILE A 298 -7.99 -15.08 -5.07
N GLN A 299 -7.45 -15.85 -5.99
CA GLN A 299 -6.94 -17.20 -5.75
C GLN A 299 -5.63 -17.38 -6.53
N PRO A 300 -4.53 -16.81 -6.03
CA PRO A 300 -3.32 -16.66 -6.81
C PRO A 300 -2.61 -17.98 -7.09
N LYS A 301 -2.79 -19.02 -6.24
CA LYS A 301 -2.11 -20.31 -6.38
C LYS A 301 -0.61 -20.08 -6.65
N LEU A 302 -0.13 -20.42 -7.85
CA LEU A 302 1.25 -20.20 -8.31
C LEU A 302 1.41 -19.04 -9.32
N GLY A 303 0.34 -18.31 -9.65
CA GLY A 303 0.35 -17.28 -10.68
C GLY A 303 0.82 -15.89 -10.20
N VAL A 304 0.90 -14.97 -11.17
CA VAL A 304 1.29 -13.55 -10.98
C VAL A 304 0.41 -12.77 -9.99
N GLY A 305 -0.79 -13.27 -9.69
CA GLY A 305 -1.65 -12.69 -8.65
C GLY A 305 -1.02 -12.69 -7.24
N ASN A 306 -0.01 -13.54 -6.99
CA ASN A 306 0.72 -13.55 -5.72
C ASN A 306 1.44 -12.22 -5.44
N ILE A 307 1.88 -11.53 -6.50
CA ILE A 307 2.57 -10.23 -6.40
C ILE A 307 1.67 -9.17 -5.75
N LEU A 308 0.34 -9.32 -5.87
CA LEU A 308 -0.63 -8.45 -5.21
C LEU A 308 -1.15 -9.05 -3.89
N LYS A 309 -1.44 -10.36 -3.86
CA LYS A 309 -2.11 -10.98 -2.72
C LYS A 309 -1.24 -11.00 -1.46
N ILE A 310 0.05 -11.26 -1.61
CA ILE A 310 0.97 -11.35 -0.47
C ILE A 310 1.18 -9.97 0.19
N PRO A 311 1.49 -8.89 -0.57
CA PRO A 311 1.48 -7.54 -0.01
C PRO A 311 0.14 -7.11 0.59
N GLN A 312 -1.00 -7.52 0.01
CA GLN A 312 -2.33 -7.25 0.58
C GLN A 312 -2.46 -7.85 1.99
N ILE A 313 -2.10 -9.14 2.17
CA ILE A 313 -2.18 -9.82 3.47
C ILE A 313 -1.23 -9.19 4.48
N TYR A 314 0.03 -8.97 4.09
CA TYR A 314 1.04 -8.31 4.93
C TYR A 314 0.52 -6.95 5.44
N THR A 315 0.04 -6.12 4.52
CA THR A 315 -0.43 -4.77 4.81
C THR A 315 -1.68 -4.77 5.69
N ALA A 316 -2.59 -5.73 5.52
CA ALA A 316 -3.79 -5.86 6.35
C ALA A 316 -3.49 -6.21 7.82
N ILE A 317 -2.31 -6.75 8.12
CA ILE A 317 -1.86 -7.03 9.48
C ILE A 317 -1.08 -5.84 10.04
N VAL A 318 -0.14 -5.28 9.26
CA VAL A 318 0.69 -4.13 9.65
C VAL A 318 -0.12 -2.85 9.85
N LEU A 319 -1.12 -2.62 9.00
CA LEU A 319 -2.08 -1.52 9.09
C LEU A 319 -3.47 -2.09 9.37
N SER A 320 -3.61 -2.80 10.49
CA SER A 320 -4.88 -3.45 10.86
C SER A 320 -5.98 -2.43 11.14
N THR A 321 -7.19 -2.76 10.72
CA THR A 321 -8.41 -1.99 11.01
C THR A 321 -9.33 -2.67 12.02
N LYS A 322 -8.86 -3.77 12.63
CA LYS A 322 -9.60 -4.52 13.64
C LYS A 322 -9.52 -3.83 15.01
N ASP A 323 -10.58 -3.92 15.78
CA ASP A 323 -10.65 -3.36 17.14
C ASP A 323 -9.59 -3.94 18.09
N ASN A 324 -9.17 -5.19 17.85
CA ASN A 324 -8.14 -5.88 18.62
C ASN A 324 -6.72 -5.74 18.02
N TYR A 325 -6.44 -4.63 17.33
CA TYR A 325 -5.11 -4.38 16.77
C TYR A 325 -4.05 -4.41 17.88
N ASN A 326 -3.03 -5.26 17.70
CA ASN A 326 -1.95 -5.40 18.66
C ASN A 326 -0.60 -5.23 17.95
N TYR A 327 0.00 -4.06 18.15
CA TYR A 327 1.29 -3.68 17.58
C TYR A 327 2.42 -4.67 17.94
N LYS A 328 2.39 -5.28 19.13
CA LYS A 328 3.41 -6.24 19.59
C LYS A 328 3.48 -7.52 18.74
N LEU A 329 2.41 -7.83 18.00
CA LEU A 329 2.32 -9.01 17.15
C LEU A 329 2.83 -8.76 15.72
N LEU A 330 3.18 -7.52 15.36
CA LEU A 330 3.66 -7.21 14.01
C LEU A 330 4.86 -8.06 13.57
N PRO A 331 5.86 -8.36 14.44
CA PRO A 331 6.97 -9.22 14.04
C PRO A 331 6.58 -10.68 13.72
N LYS A 332 5.33 -11.07 13.99
CA LYS A 332 4.78 -12.40 13.69
C LYS A 332 3.94 -12.45 12.42
N VAL A 333 3.91 -11.38 11.62
CA VAL A 333 3.16 -11.29 10.35
C VAL A 333 3.35 -12.51 9.45
N TYR A 334 4.58 -13.01 9.35
CA TYR A 334 4.90 -14.11 8.46
C TYR A 334 4.30 -15.46 8.89
N GLN A 335 3.94 -15.63 10.16
CA GLN A 335 3.22 -16.83 10.61
C GLN A 335 1.88 -16.95 9.86
N ALA A 336 1.15 -15.85 9.70
CA ALA A 336 -0.11 -15.83 8.96
C ALA A 336 0.11 -16.04 7.45
N LEU A 337 1.18 -15.47 6.88
CA LEU A 337 1.51 -15.65 5.46
C LEU A 337 1.89 -17.10 5.13
N TYR A 338 2.75 -17.73 5.93
CA TYR A 338 3.13 -19.12 5.73
C TYR A 338 1.95 -20.08 5.91
N GLN A 339 1.08 -19.85 6.89
CA GLN A 339 -0.16 -20.63 7.02
C GLN A 339 -1.07 -20.51 5.79
N ASN A 340 -1.12 -19.35 5.13
CA ASN A 340 -1.84 -19.19 3.87
C ASN A 340 -1.18 -19.95 2.72
N ALA A 341 0.16 -19.98 2.68
CA ALA A 341 0.91 -20.74 1.68
C ALA A 341 0.74 -22.25 1.87
N GLU A 342 0.80 -22.75 3.10
CA GLU A 342 0.58 -24.17 3.46
C GLU A 342 -0.81 -24.66 3.08
N ARG A 343 -1.82 -23.78 3.19
CA ARG A 343 -3.20 -24.05 2.74
C ARG A 343 -3.38 -23.96 1.21
N GLY A 344 -2.31 -23.68 0.46
CA GLY A 344 -2.35 -23.53 -1.00
C GLY A 344 -3.03 -22.24 -1.50
N ASN A 345 -3.26 -21.26 -0.61
CA ASN A 345 -3.90 -19.99 -0.99
C ASN A 345 -2.92 -19.03 -1.68
N CYS A 346 -1.61 -19.17 -1.45
CA CYS A 346 -0.56 -18.38 -2.10
C CYS A 346 0.74 -19.18 -2.26
N CYS A 347 1.68 -18.66 -3.04
CA CYS A 347 2.95 -19.31 -3.34
C CYS A 347 4.00 -19.04 -2.24
N ARG A 348 4.53 -20.11 -1.64
CA ARG A 348 5.59 -20.01 -0.61
C ARG A 348 6.84 -19.28 -1.10
N GLY A 349 7.33 -19.57 -2.30
CA GLY A 349 8.52 -18.89 -2.85
C GLY A 349 8.35 -17.38 -3.01
N VAL A 350 7.11 -16.91 -3.22
CA VAL A 350 6.80 -15.48 -3.24
C VAL A 350 6.71 -14.91 -1.82
N VAL A 351 6.19 -15.67 -0.85
CA VAL A 351 6.23 -15.30 0.58
C VAL A 351 7.68 -15.16 1.05
N ASP A 352 8.54 -16.13 0.74
CA ASP A 352 9.98 -16.10 1.05
C ASP A 352 10.67 -14.88 0.42
N SER A 353 10.21 -14.46 -0.76
CA SER A 353 10.72 -13.28 -1.45
C SER A 353 10.32 -11.98 -0.74
N LEU A 354 9.08 -11.86 -0.25
CA LEU A 354 8.70 -10.73 0.61
C LEU A 354 9.44 -10.78 1.96
N TYR A 355 9.62 -11.97 2.53
CA TYR A 355 10.33 -12.16 3.79
C TYR A 355 11.78 -11.71 3.72
N LYS A 356 12.46 -12.01 2.61
CA LYS A 356 13.81 -11.48 2.33
C LYS A 356 13.86 -9.95 2.29
N ILE A 357 12.79 -9.30 1.83
CA ILE A 357 12.74 -7.83 1.72
C ILE A 357 12.53 -7.19 3.09
N THR A 358 11.61 -7.68 3.91
CA THR A 358 11.20 -6.98 5.14
C THR A 358 11.83 -7.53 6.42
N GLY A 359 12.21 -8.81 6.44
CA GLY A 359 12.51 -9.53 7.68
C GLY A 359 11.28 -9.68 8.58
N ASP A 360 11.51 -10.03 9.85
CA ASP A 360 10.46 -10.18 10.86
C ASP A 360 9.83 -8.83 11.21
N PHE A 361 10.65 -7.78 11.37
CA PHE A 361 10.20 -6.49 11.89
C PHE A 361 9.83 -5.51 10.76
N PRO A 362 8.57 -5.03 10.67
CA PRO A 362 8.18 -4.08 9.64
C PRO A 362 8.91 -2.74 9.70
N GLN A 363 8.99 -2.04 8.57
CA GLN A 363 9.52 -0.67 8.52
C GLN A 363 8.70 0.25 9.43
N GLY A 364 9.39 1.11 10.19
CA GLY A 364 8.78 1.98 11.20
C GLY A 364 8.45 1.28 12.52
N PHE A 365 8.82 0.01 12.71
CA PHE A 365 8.58 -0.70 13.98
C PHE A 365 9.50 -0.20 15.10
N GLY A 366 8.96 0.04 16.29
CA GLY A 366 9.70 0.48 17.46
C GLY A 366 10.36 -0.68 18.22
N VAL A 367 11.69 -0.77 18.12
CA VAL A 367 12.52 -1.78 18.79
C VAL A 367 13.09 -1.22 20.09
N ILE A 368 13.13 -2.05 21.13
CA ILE A 368 13.82 -1.75 22.40
C ILE A 368 15.03 -2.67 22.51
N TYR A 369 16.21 -2.11 22.75
CA TYR A 369 17.46 -2.85 22.74
C TYR A 369 18.40 -2.47 23.87
N ILE A 370 19.36 -3.34 24.16
CA ILE A 370 20.43 -3.13 25.14
C ILE A 370 21.68 -2.65 24.39
N PRO A 371 22.16 -1.40 24.60
CA PRO A 371 23.41 -0.93 24.03
C PRO A 371 24.60 -1.72 24.55
N LYS A 372 25.65 -1.87 23.72
CA LYS A 372 26.87 -2.61 24.10
C LYS A 372 27.89 -1.77 24.87
N ASP A 373 27.78 -0.44 24.83
CA ASP A 373 28.82 0.48 25.29
C ASP A 373 28.78 0.78 26.80
N SER A 374 28.07 -0.02 27.61
CA SER A 374 27.82 0.30 29.01
C SER A 374 28.43 -0.72 29.98
N ASP A 375 29.75 -0.68 30.12
CA ASP A 375 30.50 -1.47 31.12
C ASP A 375 30.15 -1.13 32.58
N GLN A 376 29.39 -0.05 32.82
CA GLN A 376 29.09 0.41 34.18
C GLN A 376 27.60 0.64 34.49
N ASN A 377 26.70 0.63 33.50
CA ASN A 377 25.26 0.88 33.72
C ASN A 377 24.38 0.19 32.65
N VAL A 378 23.90 -1.02 32.97
CA VAL A 378 22.98 -1.79 32.12
C VAL A 378 21.66 -1.02 31.94
N ARG A 379 21.40 -0.53 30.71
CA ARG A 379 20.18 0.19 30.33
C ARG A 379 19.62 -0.30 28.99
N TYR A 380 18.39 0.10 28.66
CA TYR A 380 17.84 -0.08 27.33
C TYR A 380 17.67 1.27 26.60
N GLU A 381 17.58 1.22 25.28
CA GLU A 381 17.33 2.36 24.40
C GLU A 381 16.28 2.00 23.35
N TYR A 382 15.74 3.04 22.72
CA TYR A 382 14.75 2.93 21.66
C TYR A 382 15.40 3.11 20.28
N ALA A 383 14.95 2.30 19.33
CA ALA A 383 15.32 2.38 17.93
C ALA A 383 14.10 2.13 17.03
N ILE A 384 14.16 2.56 15.78
CA ILE A 384 13.10 2.38 14.78
C ILE A 384 13.67 1.60 13.61
N VAL A 385 12.95 0.61 13.07
CA VAL A 385 13.35 -0.10 11.84
C VAL A 385 13.29 0.84 10.63
N THR A 386 14.40 0.99 9.90
CA THR A 386 14.54 2.01 8.84
C THR A 386 15.09 1.50 7.52
N GLN A 387 15.52 0.23 7.43
CA GLN A 387 16.07 -0.33 6.19
C GLN A 387 15.47 -1.69 5.83
N LEU A 388 15.37 -1.95 4.53
CA LEU A 388 14.98 -3.22 3.94
C LEU A 388 16.19 -4.16 3.77
N TYR A 389 15.92 -5.43 3.51
CA TYR A 389 16.90 -6.49 3.29
C TYR A 389 17.87 -6.70 4.47
N PRO A 390 17.36 -6.99 5.68
CA PRO A 390 18.25 -7.35 6.78
C PRO A 390 19.01 -8.65 6.45
N GLU A 391 20.28 -8.73 6.82
CA GLU A 391 21.11 -9.94 6.60
C GLU A 391 20.51 -11.18 7.26
N LYS A 392 20.00 -11.01 8.49
CA LYS A 392 19.20 -11.99 9.19
C LYS A 392 17.82 -11.42 9.45
N SER A 393 16.78 -12.18 9.11
CA SER A 393 15.39 -11.71 9.20
C SER A 393 14.98 -11.24 10.59
N ASN A 394 15.57 -11.82 11.65
CA ASN A 394 15.28 -11.52 13.05
C ASN A 394 16.21 -10.47 13.68
N GLU A 395 17.15 -9.90 12.92
CA GLU A 395 18.09 -8.86 13.37
C GLU A 395 17.87 -7.59 12.52
N PRO A 396 16.90 -6.73 12.87
CA PRO A 396 16.54 -5.59 12.03
C PRO A 396 17.63 -4.52 12.01
N ILE A 397 17.73 -3.83 10.87
CA ILE A 397 18.53 -2.61 10.75
C ILE A 397 17.66 -1.44 11.20
N CYS A 398 18.08 -0.80 12.28
CA CYS A 398 17.35 0.27 12.93
C CYS A 398 18.15 1.57 12.96
N ARG A 399 17.46 2.68 13.22
CA ARG A 399 18.06 3.94 13.62
C ARG A 399 17.77 4.22 15.09
N ILE A 400 18.80 4.66 15.82
CA ILE A 400 18.68 5.03 17.23
C ILE A 400 17.72 6.22 17.38
N ALA A 401 16.74 6.10 18.28
CA ALA A 401 15.78 7.15 18.59
C ALA A 401 16.02 7.78 19.97
N THR A 402 16.77 7.12 20.86
CA THR A 402 17.16 7.67 22.17
C THR A 402 18.63 7.48 22.48
N ARG A 403 19.20 8.41 23.25
CA ARG A 403 20.49 8.26 23.91
C ARG A 403 20.33 8.64 25.37
N GLN A 404 20.69 7.75 26.28
CA GLN A 404 20.39 7.88 27.71
C GLN A 404 18.88 8.08 27.96
N LEU A 405 18.02 7.39 27.20
CA LEU A 405 16.57 7.54 27.21
C LEU A 405 16.03 8.94 26.83
N ALA A 406 16.90 9.87 26.43
CA ALA A 406 16.49 11.15 25.85
C ALA A 406 16.29 10.99 24.34
N PHE A 407 15.15 11.46 23.82
CA PHE A 407 14.85 11.41 22.39
C PHE A 407 15.81 12.29 21.58
N ILE A 408 16.29 11.74 20.47
CA ILE A 408 17.17 12.42 19.52
C ILE A 408 16.50 12.51 18.15
N GLY A 409 16.62 13.66 17.49
CA GLY A 409 16.03 13.86 16.15
C GLY A 409 16.84 13.25 15.00
N HIS A 410 18.06 12.79 15.28
CA HIS A 410 18.97 12.13 14.35
C HIS A 410 19.82 11.12 15.13
N GLY A 411 20.06 9.94 14.55
CA GLY A 411 20.79 8.84 15.19
C GLY A 411 21.55 7.99 14.18
N HIS A 412 22.48 7.18 14.67
CA HIS A 412 23.22 6.23 13.84
C HIS A 412 22.38 5.00 13.51
N ASP A 413 22.71 4.36 12.38
CA ASP A 413 22.17 3.06 12.05
C ASP A 413 22.88 1.97 12.87
N LEU A 414 22.12 0.98 13.33
CA LEU A 414 22.65 -0.23 13.96
C LEU A 414 21.83 -1.46 13.56
N VAL A 415 22.49 -2.61 13.57
CA VAL A 415 21.80 -3.90 13.54
C VAL A 415 21.48 -4.32 14.97
N VAL A 416 20.20 -4.45 15.29
CA VAL A 416 19.77 -4.92 16.60
C VAL A 416 19.77 -6.45 16.59
N LYS A 417 20.75 -7.06 17.26
CA LYS A 417 20.92 -8.52 17.30
C LYS A 417 19.87 -9.16 18.21
N LYS A 418 19.58 -10.45 18.00
CA LYS A 418 18.69 -11.22 18.89
C LYS A 418 19.11 -11.11 20.36
N THR A 419 20.43 -11.20 20.61
CA THR A 419 21.05 -11.19 21.94
C THR A 419 20.93 -9.86 22.68
N ASN A 420 20.53 -8.77 22.01
CA ASN A 420 20.33 -7.48 22.67
C ASN A 420 18.99 -6.83 22.34
N ASN A 421 18.08 -7.54 21.68
CA ASN A 421 16.73 -7.08 21.39
C ASN A 421 15.73 -7.59 22.44
N LEU A 422 15.09 -6.67 23.17
CA LEU A 422 14.15 -7.02 24.26
C LEU A 422 12.82 -7.60 23.76
N TYR A 423 12.56 -7.57 22.45
CA TYR A 423 11.44 -8.30 21.86
C TYR A 423 11.54 -9.81 22.15
N PHE A 424 12.76 -10.37 22.17
CA PHE A 424 12.95 -11.79 22.43
C PHE A 424 12.82 -12.12 23.92
N VAL A 425 12.09 -13.20 24.20
CA VAL A 425 11.76 -13.64 25.57
C VAL A 425 13.02 -13.92 26.38
N GLU A 426 13.98 -14.64 25.78
CA GLU A 426 15.27 -15.00 26.40
C GLU A 426 16.04 -13.75 26.84
N THR A 427 16.26 -12.82 25.91
CA THR A 427 17.02 -11.58 26.15
C THR A 427 16.41 -10.71 27.25
N ALA A 428 15.09 -10.55 27.29
CA ALA A 428 14.48 -9.74 28.35
C ALA A 428 14.44 -10.46 29.71
N LYS A 429 14.39 -11.79 29.73
CA LYS A 429 14.51 -12.55 30.98
C LYS A 429 15.90 -12.38 31.57
N GLU A 430 16.94 -12.47 30.73
CA GLU A 430 18.32 -12.21 31.13
C GLU A 430 18.47 -10.78 31.69
N PHE A 431 18.01 -9.77 30.95
CA PHE A 431 18.06 -8.37 31.40
C PHE A 431 17.31 -8.11 32.72
N SER A 432 16.09 -8.64 32.86
CA SER A 432 15.29 -8.44 34.08
C SER A 432 15.88 -9.15 35.31
N SER A 433 16.63 -10.23 35.11
CA SER A 433 17.33 -10.93 36.19
C SER A 433 18.54 -10.15 36.72
N ILE A 434 19.24 -9.44 35.84
CA ILE A 434 20.49 -8.74 36.16
C ILE A 434 20.23 -7.45 36.94
N ASN A 435 19.13 -6.74 36.67
CA ASN A 435 18.99 -5.36 37.16
C ASN A 435 17.57 -4.95 37.61
N LYS A 436 17.02 -5.65 38.61
CA LYS A 436 15.66 -5.42 39.12
C LYS A 436 15.45 -4.03 39.75
N GLU A 437 16.43 -3.52 40.49
CA GLU A 437 16.33 -2.23 41.18
C GLU A 437 16.35 -1.07 40.19
N ARG A 438 17.30 -1.06 39.25
CA ARG A 438 17.35 -0.04 38.18
C ARG A 438 16.14 -0.11 37.26
N LEU A 439 15.62 -1.31 37.00
CA LEU A 439 14.41 -1.48 36.19
C LEU A 439 13.21 -0.80 36.86
N ASN A 440 13.07 -0.93 38.17
CA ASN A 440 12.03 -0.26 38.94
C ASN A 440 12.21 1.27 38.91
N GLU A 441 13.44 1.78 39.03
CA GLU A 441 13.73 3.22 38.93
C GLU A 441 13.36 3.80 37.53
N ILE A 442 13.74 3.11 36.46
CA ILE A 442 13.42 3.52 35.09
C ILE A 442 11.89 3.48 34.85
N LEU A 443 11.19 2.48 35.41
CA LEU A 443 9.74 2.37 35.32
C LEU A 443 9.02 3.49 36.10
N GLU A 444 9.53 3.89 37.27
CA GLU A 444 9.00 5.03 38.04
C GLU A 444 9.12 6.35 37.26
N LEU A 445 10.22 6.55 36.51
CA LEU A 445 10.41 7.73 35.68
C LEU A 445 9.51 7.77 34.42
N LEU A 446 9.05 6.62 33.94
CA LEU A 446 8.36 6.49 32.64
C LEU A 446 6.85 6.17 32.73
N SER A 447 6.32 5.81 33.91
CA SER A 447 4.95 5.29 34.05
C SER A 447 4.16 5.97 35.17
N SER A 448 3.12 6.72 34.81
CA SER A 448 2.14 7.28 35.76
C SER A 448 1.34 6.21 36.55
N ASN A 449 1.29 4.96 36.07
CA ASN A 449 0.58 3.83 36.70
C ASN A 449 1.53 2.69 37.16
N TYR A 450 2.66 3.05 37.77
CA TYR A 450 3.71 2.09 38.19
C TYR A 450 3.21 0.95 39.09
N LEU A 451 2.27 1.22 40.01
CA LEU A 451 1.75 0.23 40.98
C LEU A 451 1.01 -0.93 40.32
N GLU A 452 0.35 -0.71 39.17
CA GLU A 452 -0.40 -1.75 38.45
C GLU A 452 0.52 -2.69 37.65
N ARG A 453 1.70 -2.22 37.23
CA ARG A 453 2.64 -2.95 36.37
C ARG A 453 3.59 -3.89 37.12
N LYS A 454 3.67 -3.79 38.45
CA LYS A 454 4.54 -4.62 39.31
C LYS A 454 4.33 -6.13 39.19
N LYS A 455 3.16 -6.58 38.71
CA LYS A 455 2.77 -8.00 38.57
C LYS A 455 2.93 -8.58 37.16
N LEU A 456 3.32 -7.77 36.17
CA LEU A 456 3.49 -8.19 34.77
C LEU A 456 4.98 -8.24 34.39
N ASP A 457 5.28 -8.89 33.25
CA ASP A 457 6.60 -8.91 32.61
C ASP A 457 7.15 -7.47 32.57
N LEU A 458 8.13 -7.15 33.44
CA LEU A 458 8.49 -5.79 33.84
C LEU A 458 9.04 -4.92 32.69
N LEU A 459 9.36 -5.52 31.54
CA LEU A 459 10.00 -4.85 30.42
C LEU A 459 9.05 -4.70 29.23
N PRO A 460 8.91 -3.49 28.67
CA PRO A 460 8.26 -3.33 27.37
C PRO A 460 9.04 -4.11 26.31
N ARG A 461 8.31 -4.86 25.47
CA ARG A 461 8.87 -5.70 24.39
C ARG A 461 9.12 -4.92 23.09
N CYS A 462 8.47 -3.78 22.95
CA CYS A 462 8.55 -2.84 21.85
C CYS A 462 8.04 -1.48 22.35
N TRP A 463 8.26 -0.41 21.58
CA TRP A 463 7.74 0.92 21.88
C TRP A 463 6.95 1.48 20.69
N GLN A 464 6.17 2.53 20.94
CA GLN A 464 5.27 3.17 19.97
C GLN A 464 5.88 4.49 19.48
N PRO A 465 6.43 4.53 18.25
CA PRO A 465 7.18 5.68 17.74
C PRO A 465 6.33 6.81 17.14
N GLU A 466 5.00 6.70 17.15
CA GLU A 466 4.10 7.67 16.51
C GLU A 466 4.21 9.05 17.15
N GLU A 467 4.12 9.13 18.48
CA GLU A 467 4.24 10.39 19.22
C GLU A 467 5.61 11.04 18.99
N PHE A 468 6.67 10.22 19.01
CA PHE A 468 8.01 10.67 18.68
C PHE A 468 8.06 11.31 17.28
N PHE A 469 7.45 10.69 16.27
CA PHE A 469 7.47 11.16 14.89
C PHE A 469 6.58 12.37 14.60
N THR A 470 5.65 12.73 15.50
CA THR A 470 4.85 13.96 15.36
C THR A 470 5.70 15.23 15.40
N GLN A 471 6.87 15.17 16.04
CA GLN A 471 7.77 16.32 16.15
C GLN A 471 8.61 16.45 14.87
N LYS A 472 8.56 17.62 14.23
CA LYS A 472 9.32 17.89 12.98
C LYS A 472 10.80 17.54 13.07
N ILE A 473 11.41 17.77 14.23
CA ILE A 473 12.83 17.49 14.46
C ILE A 473 13.13 15.99 14.40
N ASN A 474 12.19 15.14 14.82
CA ASN A 474 12.30 13.68 14.82
C ASN A 474 11.95 13.08 13.45
N GLN A 475 11.24 13.81 12.60
CA GLN A 475 11.02 13.40 11.21
C GLN A 475 12.31 13.42 10.36
N LYS A 476 13.38 14.05 10.87
CA LYS A 476 14.72 13.98 10.27
C LYS A 476 15.39 12.61 10.48
N LEU A 477 14.70 11.65 11.10
CA LEU A 477 15.21 10.29 11.25
C LEU A 477 15.65 9.67 9.93
N TRP A 478 15.23 10.14 8.75
CA TRP A 478 15.65 9.57 7.48
C TRP A 478 17.02 10.08 6.99
N ASN A 479 17.50 11.20 7.52
CA ASN A 479 18.78 11.79 7.14
C ASN A 479 19.96 10.99 7.71
N ARG A 480 20.93 10.63 6.87
CA ARG A 480 22.19 10.01 7.31
C ARG A 480 23.15 11.08 7.82
N MET A 481 23.87 10.78 8.89
CA MET A 481 25.14 11.45 9.21
C MET A 481 26.21 10.82 8.30
N ASN A 482 26.66 11.54 7.29
CA ASN A 482 27.94 11.25 6.65
C ASN A 482 28.98 11.97 7.51
N TYR A 483 29.74 11.25 8.33
CA TYR A 483 31.03 11.75 8.77
C TYR A 483 32.06 11.29 7.75
N ASN A 484 32.70 12.26 7.10
CA ASN A 484 34.02 12.06 6.50
C ASN A 484 35.04 11.74 7.58
#